data_AF-A0A0C3P133-F1
#
_entry.id   AF-A0A0C3P133-F1
#
_cell.length_a   1.000
_cell.length_b   1.000
_cell.length_c   1.000
_cell.angle_alpha   90.00
_cell.angle_beta   90.00
_cell.angle_gamma   90.00
#
_symmetry.space_group_name_H-M   'P 1'
#
loop_
_entity.id
_entity.type
_entity.pdbx_description
1 polymer ?
#
loop_
_entity_poly.entity_id
_entity_poly.type
_entity_poly.pdbx_seq_one_letter_code
_entity_poly.pdbx_strand_id
1 'polypeptide(L)'
;PQGSIAPLLIPRDSLFKLDVDDDIWQDIGLGDDSDGLLPPWLADEKVCSGIRSLLELRHCEEEERHLLQERRALTEWFSEEWGHVQKTRQSAGKRHVSLHYHD
;
A
#
# COMPACT_ATOMS: atom_id res chain seq x y z
N PRO A 1 -36.62 17.80 0.97
CA PRO A 1 -37.56 18.95 0.94
C PRO A 1 -38.58 18.74 -0.18
N GLN A 2 -39.76 19.33 -0.07
CA GLN A 2 -40.77 19.25 -1.14
C GLN A 2 -40.18 19.91 -2.40
N GLY A 3 -40.08 19.15 -3.50
CA GLY A 3 -39.40 19.58 -4.74
C GLY A 3 -37.98 19.05 -4.95
N SER A 4 -37.45 18.20 -4.06
CA SER A 4 -36.14 17.58 -4.28
C SER A 4 -36.25 16.45 -5.31
N ILE A 5 -35.62 16.64 -6.47
CA ILE A 5 -35.44 15.58 -7.48
C ILE A 5 -34.13 14.89 -7.15
N ALA A 6 -34.16 13.55 -7.04
CA ALA A 6 -32.96 12.77 -6.85
C ALA A 6 -32.03 12.93 -8.07
N PRO A 7 -30.71 13.08 -7.88
CA PRO A 7 -29.77 13.06 -9.00
C PRO A 7 -29.92 11.78 -9.81
N LEU A 8 -29.65 11.86 -11.11
CA LEU A 8 -29.60 10.69 -11.96
C LEU A 8 -28.58 9.69 -11.40
N LEU A 9 -28.97 8.42 -11.38
CA LEU A 9 -28.10 7.33 -10.93
C LEU A 9 -26.84 7.29 -11.78
N ILE A 10 -25.69 7.45 -11.13
CA ILE A 10 -24.39 7.39 -11.81
C ILE A 10 -24.11 5.93 -12.18
N PRO A 11 -23.82 5.61 -13.46
CA PRO A 11 -23.47 4.27 -13.89
C PRO A 11 -22.15 3.82 -13.24
N ARG A 12 -22.26 2.95 -12.24
CA ARG A 12 -21.14 2.42 -11.43
C ARG A 12 -20.12 1.64 -12.27
N ASP A 13 -20.57 0.99 -13.34
CA ASP A 13 -19.72 0.17 -14.21
C ASP A 13 -18.70 0.98 -15.02
N SER A 14 -18.85 2.30 -15.10
CA SER A 14 -17.91 3.20 -15.77
C SER A 14 -17.35 4.30 -14.86
N LEU A 15 -17.86 4.40 -13.63
CA LEU A 15 -17.50 5.47 -12.70
C LEU A 15 -16.01 5.44 -12.30
N PHE A 16 -15.40 4.25 -12.33
CA PHE A 16 -13.99 4.02 -12.01
C PHE A 16 -13.21 3.42 -13.17
N LYS A 17 -13.71 3.55 -14.41
CA LYS A 17 -12.99 3.10 -15.61
C LYS A 17 -11.92 4.10 -16.09
N LEU A 18 -11.70 5.16 -15.31
CA LEU A 18 -10.70 6.16 -15.58
C LEU A 18 -9.33 5.59 -15.22
N ASP A 19 -8.53 5.27 -16.23
CA ASP A 19 -7.15 4.84 -16.03
C ASP A 19 -6.23 6.06 -15.96
N VAL A 20 -5.07 5.90 -15.31
CA VAL A 20 -4.04 6.95 -15.25
C VAL A 20 -3.42 7.18 -16.63
N ASP A 21 -3.50 6.18 -17.51
CA ASP A 21 -3.03 6.23 -18.89
C ASP A 21 -4.03 6.87 -19.88
N ASP A 22 -5.25 7.19 -19.44
CA ASP A 22 -6.26 7.79 -20.31
C ASP A 22 -5.83 9.20 -20.78
N ASP A 23 -6.02 9.49 -22.08
CA ASP A 23 -5.64 10.74 -22.74
C ASP A 23 -6.24 12.01 -22.09
N ILE A 24 -7.29 11.86 -21.28
CA ILE A 24 -7.89 12.95 -20.50
C ILE A 24 -6.92 13.57 -19.47
N TRP A 25 -5.89 12.83 -19.05
CA TRP A 25 -4.83 13.30 -18.16
C TRP A 25 -3.69 13.99 -18.92
N GLN A 26 -3.71 13.93 -20.26
CA GLN A 26 -2.71 14.55 -21.14
C GLN A 26 -3.11 15.95 -21.60
N ASP A 27 -4.32 16.44 -21.27
CA ASP A 27 -4.72 17.79 -21.62
C ASP A 27 -4.14 18.81 -20.62
N ILE A 28 -3.13 19.56 -21.06
CA ILE A 28 -2.37 20.51 -20.25
C ILE A 28 -2.60 21.96 -20.70
N GLY A 29 -3.74 22.25 -21.32
CA GLY A 29 -3.95 23.58 -21.87
C GLY A 29 -5.39 23.93 -22.21
N LEU A 30 -6.25 24.10 -21.21
CA LEU A 30 -7.37 25.03 -21.36
C LEU A 30 -6.82 26.46 -21.33
N GLY A 31 -6.36 26.97 -22.47
CA GLY A 31 -6.10 28.39 -22.65
C GLY A 31 -5.10 28.70 -23.76
N ASP A 32 -5.63 29.21 -24.87
CA ASP A 32 -4.93 29.91 -25.97
C ASP A 32 -4.28 31.25 -25.53
N ASP A 33 -4.13 31.47 -24.21
CA ASP A 33 -3.87 32.78 -23.58
C ASP A 33 -2.69 32.79 -22.59
N SER A 34 -1.79 31.82 -22.64
CA SER A 34 -0.56 31.84 -21.83
C SER A 34 0.65 31.88 -22.77
N ASP A 35 1.49 32.91 -22.66
CA ASP A 35 2.76 33.10 -23.38
C ASP A 35 3.61 31.81 -23.46
N GLY A 36 3.30 30.95 -24.44
CA GLY A 36 4.12 29.94 -25.12
C GLY A 36 5.02 28.97 -24.35
N LEU A 37 5.15 29.02 -23.01
CA LEU A 37 6.17 28.29 -22.26
C LEU A 37 5.53 27.42 -21.17
N LEU A 38 5.51 26.12 -21.44
CA LEU A 38 5.17 25.09 -20.47
C LEU A 38 6.08 25.17 -19.24
N PRO A 39 5.58 24.86 -18.03
CA PRO A 39 6.39 24.92 -16.83
C PRO A 39 7.54 23.89 -16.88
N PRO A 40 8.71 24.15 -16.26
CA PRO A 40 9.87 23.25 -16.35
C PRO A 40 9.62 21.84 -15.81
N TRP A 41 8.78 21.67 -14.78
CA TRP A 41 8.43 20.33 -14.29
C TRP A 41 7.67 19.47 -15.30
N LEU A 42 7.22 20.08 -16.41
CA LEU A 42 6.52 19.45 -17.50
C LEU A 42 7.34 19.40 -18.79
N ALA A 43 8.13 20.45 -19.07
CA ALA A 43 8.85 20.59 -20.34
C ALA A 43 10.37 20.38 -20.26
N ASP A 44 10.98 20.43 -19.08
CA ASP A 44 12.41 20.16 -18.89
C ASP A 44 12.62 18.73 -18.40
N GLU A 45 13.15 17.88 -19.27
CA GLU A 45 13.41 16.47 -18.98
C GLU A 45 14.33 16.28 -17.76
N LYS A 46 15.29 17.18 -17.51
CA LYS A 46 16.16 17.10 -16.34
C LYS A 46 15.39 17.37 -15.06
N VAL A 47 14.46 18.32 -15.09
CA VAL A 47 13.58 18.61 -13.95
C VAL A 47 12.63 17.42 -13.72
N CYS A 48 11.99 16.90 -14.77
CA CYS A 48 11.12 15.72 -14.67
C CYS A 48 11.86 14.50 -14.13
N SER A 49 13.08 14.24 -14.63
CA SER A 49 13.92 13.15 -14.13
C SER A 49 14.33 13.38 -12.68
N GLY A 50 14.70 14.60 -12.30
CA GLY A 50 15.07 14.94 -10.93
C GLY A 50 13.92 14.71 -9.95
N ILE A 51 12.69 15.12 -10.30
CA ILE A 51 11.49 14.89 -9.51
C ILE A 51 11.23 13.39 -9.35
N ARG A 52 11.26 12.62 -10.44
CA ARG A 52 11.08 11.16 -10.39
C ARG A 52 12.12 10.49 -9.49
N SER A 53 13.40 10.82 -9.65
CA SER A 53 14.47 10.28 -8.82
C SER A 53 14.32 10.63 -7.34
N LEU A 54 13.89 11.86 -7.02
CA LEU A 54 13.62 12.26 -5.64
C LEU A 54 12.47 11.45 -5.05
N LEU A 55 11.35 11.32 -5.78
CA LEU A 55 10.19 10.55 -5.31
C LEU A 55 10.53 9.08 -5.11
N GLU A 56 11.27 8.47 -6.04
CA GLU A 56 11.74 7.09 -5.96
C GLU A 56 12.61 6.86 -4.72
N LEU A 57 13.56 7.78 -4.46
CA LEU A 57 14.40 7.71 -3.28
C LEU A 57 13.56 7.74 -1.99
N ARG A 58 12.59 8.67 -1.92
CA ARG A 58 11.71 8.80 -0.74
C ARG A 58 10.83 7.56 -0.56
N HIS A 59 10.36 6.97 -1.65
CA HIS A 59 9.62 5.71 -1.62
C HIS A 59 10.50 4.59 -1.09
N CYS A 60 11.73 4.45 -1.61
CA CYS A 60 12.68 3.44 -1.13
C CYS A 60 12.95 3.58 0.37
N GLU A 61 13.17 4.79 0.87
CA GLU A 61 13.37 5.06 2.31
C GLU A 61 12.15 4.66 3.15
N GLU A 62 10.96 4.97 2.65
CA GLU A 62 9.71 4.61 3.32
C GLU A 62 9.52 3.09 3.36
N GLU A 63 9.70 2.42 2.23
CA GLU A 63 9.55 0.97 2.09
C GLU A 63 10.55 0.22 2.95
N GLU A 64 11.82 0.66 2.99
CA GLU A 64 12.83 0.07 3.87
C GLU A 64 12.36 0.11 5.34
N ARG A 65 11.84 1.25 5.79
CA ARG A 65 11.32 1.41 7.14
C ARG A 65 10.14 0.48 7.42
N HIS A 66 9.21 0.32 6.47
CA HIS A 66 8.09 -0.62 6.60
C HIS A 66 8.57 -2.05 6.69
N LEU A 67 9.47 -2.48 5.79
CA LEU A 67 10.06 -3.82 5.79
C LEU A 67 10.79 -4.15 7.10
N LEU A 68 11.53 -3.17 7.67
CA LEU A 68 12.19 -3.34 8.97
C LEU A 68 11.18 -3.58 10.09
N GLN A 69 10.06 -2.85 10.08
CA GLN A 69 8.99 -2.98 11.06
C GLN A 69 8.26 -4.32 10.92
N GLU A 70 7.92 -4.73 9.70
CA GLU A 70 7.29 -6.01 9.41
C GLU A 70 8.17 -7.18 9.81
N ARG A 71 9.46 -7.16 9.43
CA ARG A 71 10.45 -8.17 9.84
C ARG A 71 10.49 -8.32 11.35
N ARG A 72 10.51 -7.19 12.07
CA ARG A 72 10.52 -7.19 13.54
C ARG A 72 9.26 -7.84 14.09
N ALA A 73 8.08 -7.42 13.63
CA ALA A 73 6.80 -7.96 14.07
C ALA A 73 6.70 -9.48 13.82
N LEU A 74 7.10 -9.95 12.62
CA LEU A 74 7.10 -11.36 12.27
C LEU A 74 8.06 -12.18 13.14
N THR A 75 9.25 -11.64 13.43
CA THR A 75 10.24 -12.33 14.27
C THR A 75 9.78 -12.43 15.72
N GLU A 76 9.21 -11.35 16.26
CA GLU A 76 8.64 -11.33 17.61
C GLU A 76 7.49 -12.34 17.72
N TRP A 77 6.53 -12.29 16.79
CA TRP A 77 5.39 -13.21 16.74
C TRP A 77 5.83 -14.68 16.62
N PHE A 78 6.74 -14.99 15.68
CA PHE A 78 7.23 -16.36 15.50
C PHE A 78 7.91 -16.90 16.76
N SER A 79 8.69 -16.07 17.44
CA SER A 79 9.38 -16.46 18.67
C SER A 79 8.41 -16.79 19.80
N GLU A 80 7.34 -16.00 19.93
CA GLU A 80 6.26 -16.23 20.90
C GLU A 80 5.52 -17.54 20.60
N GLU A 81 5.02 -17.70 19.36
CA GLU A 81 4.28 -18.89 18.92
C GLU A 81 5.12 -20.16 19.05
N TRP A 82 6.39 -20.10 18.64
CA TRP A 82 7.30 -21.22 18.81
C TRP A 82 7.48 -21.60 20.27
N GLY A 83 7.57 -20.60 21.16
CA GLY A 83 7.56 -20.80 22.61
C GLY A 83 6.33 -21.57 23.10
N HIS A 84 5.13 -21.22 22.60
CA HIS A 84 3.89 -21.93 22.92
C HIS A 84 3.89 -23.37 22.41
N VAL A 85 4.33 -23.60 21.17
CA VAL A 85 4.47 -24.95 20.59
C VAL A 85 5.43 -25.82 21.41
N GLN A 86 6.57 -25.28 21.85
CA GLN A 86 7.51 -26.03 22.68
C GLN A 86 6.92 -26.38 24.06
N LYS A 87 6.24 -25.43 24.72
CA LYS A 87 5.59 -25.66 26.02
C LYS A 87 4.49 -26.73 25.93
N THR A 88 3.65 -26.67 24.90
CA THR A 88 2.59 -27.67 24.67
C THR A 88 3.18 -29.05 24.39
N ARG A 89 4.22 -29.14 23.56
CA ARG A 89 4.94 -30.40 23.28
C ARG A 89 5.52 -31.03 24.54
N GLN A 90 6.21 -30.24 25.38
CA GLN A 90 6.76 -30.74 26.65
C GLN A 90 5.66 -31.20 27.61
N SER A 91 4.53 -30.49 27.66
CA SER A 91 3.40 -30.83 28.53
C SER A 91 2.63 -32.07 28.05
N ALA A 92 2.58 -32.29 26.74
CA ALA A 92 2.06 -33.53 26.17
C ALA A 92 2.97 -34.72 26.47
N GLY A 93 4.30 -34.55 26.35
CA GLY A 93 5.28 -35.57 26.72
C GLY A 93 5.21 -35.97 28.20
N LYS A 94 5.10 -34.98 29.12
CA LYS A 94 4.94 -35.24 30.55
C LYS A 94 3.66 -36.01 30.88
N ARG A 95 2.53 -35.66 30.25
CA ARG A 95 1.25 -36.38 30.43
C ARG A 95 1.32 -37.82 29.93
N HIS A 96 2.00 -38.06 28.80
CA HIS A 96 2.21 -39.42 28.28
C HIS A 96 3.05 -40.28 29.24
N VAL A 97 4.11 -39.71 29.84
CA VAL A 97 4.94 -40.42 30.82
C VAL A 97 4.16 -40.71 32.10
N SER A 98 3.40 -39.75 32.64
CA SER A 98 2.60 -39.96 33.85
C SER A 98 1.49 -41.02 33.69
N LEU A 99 0.85 -41.13 32.52
CA LEU A 99 -0.11 -42.19 32.24
C LEU A 99 0.57 -43.57 32.27
N HIS A 100 1.81 -43.67 31.80
CA HIS A 100 2.57 -44.91 31.76
C HIS A 100 3.11 -45.39 33.12
N TYR A 101 3.09 -44.53 34.15
CA TYR A 101 3.50 -44.86 35.53
C TYR A 101 2.30 -45.20 36.44
N HIS A 102 1.07 -45.21 35.91
CA HIS A 102 -0.16 -45.51 36.66
C HIS A 102 -0.93 -46.73 36.13
N ASP A 103 -0.34 -47.50 35.20
CA ASP A 103 -0.75 -48.84 34.78
C ASP A 103 0.29 -49.88 35.26
#